data_AF-A0A2G2F8I9-F1
#
_entry.id   AF-A0A2G2F8I9-F1
#
_cell.length_a   1.000
_cell.length_b   1.000
_cell.length_c   1.000
_cell.angle_alpha   90.00
_cell.angle_beta   90.00
_cell.angle_gamma   90.00
#
_symmetry.space_group_name_H-M   'P 1'
#
loop_
_entity.id
_entity.type
_entity.pdbx_description
1 polymer ?
#
loop_
_entity_poly.entity_id
_entity_poly.type
_entity_poly.pdbx_seq_one_letter_code
_entity_poly.pdbx_strand_id
1 'polypeptide(L)'
;MLIAGASGHAKDLLLCFKEVEVNIVFFDDSKNSKDNFIGFTVIDSLELAKKYFDDKEKYFCIATGSPNSKFILNSKLTNTGIGETVTN
;
A
#
# COMPACT_ATOMS: atom_id res chain seq x y z
N MET A 1 -7.24 -1.97 -5.58
CA MET A 1 -6.84 -1.39 -4.28
C MET A 1 -5.33 -1.15 -4.23
N LEU A 2 -4.91 -0.02 -3.63
CA LEU A 2 -3.51 0.24 -3.28
C LEU A 2 -3.21 -0.26 -1.86
N ILE A 3 -2.19 -1.10 -1.67
CA ILE A 3 -1.77 -1.59 -0.35
C ILE A 3 -0.36 -1.08 -0.04
N ALA A 4 -0.22 -0.25 0.99
CA ALA A 4 1.06 0.30 1.41
C ALA A 4 1.75 -0.58 2.45
N GLY A 5 2.98 -0.99 2.14
CA GLY A 5 3.76 -1.95 2.90
C GLY A 5 3.74 -3.32 2.22
N ALA A 6 4.93 -3.80 1.85
CA ALA A 6 5.18 -5.13 1.30
C ALA A 6 6.12 -5.89 2.26
N SER A 7 5.69 -6.00 3.51
CA SER A 7 6.37 -6.78 4.57
C SER A 7 5.55 -8.00 4.97
N GLY A 8 6.05 -8.85 5.89
CA GLY A 8 5.38 -10.12 6.25
C GLY A 8 3.87 -10.00 6.55
N HIS A 9 3.44 -8.92 7.21
CA HIS A 9 2.03 -8.71 7.57
C HIS A 9 1.11 -8.50 6.36
N ALA A 10 1.62 -8.01 5.24
CA ALA A 10 0.84 -7.89 4.01
C ALA A 10 0.44 -9.25 3.42
N LYS A 11 1.17 -10.33 3.72
CA LYS A 11 0.79 -11.69 3.31
C LYS A 11 -0.45 -12.20 4.04
N ASP A 12 -0.61 -11.83 5.31
CA ASP A 12 -1.82 -12.16 6.09
C ASP A 12 -3.03 -11.43 5.53
N LEU A 13 -2.87 -10.16 5.17
CA LEU A 13 -3.93 -9.36 4.57
C LEU A 13 -4.40 -9.94 3.22
N LEU A 14 -3.48 -10.48 2.41
CA LEU A 14 -3.83 -11.15 1.15
C LEU A 14 -4.75 -12.36 1.34
N LEU A 15 -4.69 -13.05 2.49
CA LEU A 15 -5.59 -14.16 2.78
C LEU A 15 -7.05 -13.70 2.93
N CYS A 16 -7.26 -12.48 3.44
CA CYS A 16 -8.59 -11.87 3.54
C CYS A 16 -9.17 -11.48 2.17
N PHE A 17 -8.30 -11.25 1.18
CA PHE A 17 -8.71 -10.84 -0.16
C PHE A 17 -8.71 -11.98 -1.19
N LYS A 18 -8.30 -13.20 -0.82
CA LYS A 18 -8.27 -14.36 -1.73
C LYS A 18 -9.63 -14.70 -2.36
N GLU A 19 -10.72 -14.36 -1.68
CA GLU A 19 -12.09 -14.63 -2.15
C GLU A 19 -12.73 -13.43 -2.87
N VAL A 20 -12.02 -12.31 -2.96
CA VAL A 20 -12.51 -11.08 -3.59
C VAL A 20 -11.63 -10.76 -4.79
N GLU A 21 -12.24 -10.68 -5.98
CA GLU A 21 -11.53 -10.35 -7.21
C GLU A 21 -11.17 -8.85 -7.24
N VAL A 22 -10.12 -8.48 -6.51
CA VAL A 22 -9.63 -7.09 -6.40
C VAL A 22 -8.26 -7.01 -7.06
N ASN A 23 -8.07 -6.02 -7.95
CA ASN A 23 -6.76 -5.69 -8.49
C ASN A 23 -5.89 -5.07 -7.39
N ILE A 24 -4.95 -5.85 -6.83
CA ILE A 24 -4.08 -5.42 -5.75
C ILE A 24 -2.73 -4.96 -6.31
N VAL A 25 -2.34 -3.74 -5.94
CA VAL A 25 -1.00 -3.21 -6.19
C VAL A 25 -0.39 -2.78 -4.87
N PHE A 26 0.85 -3.23 -4.63
CA PHE A 26 1.60 -2.89 -3.43
C PHE A 26 2.45 -1.65 -3.63
N PHE A 27 2.48 -0.76 -2.65
CA PHE A 27 3.46 0.31 -2.55
C PHE A 27 4.45 0.00 -1.43
N ASP A 28 5.75 -0.03 -1.76
CA ASP A 28 6.80 -0.17 -0.76
C ASP A 28 8.09 0.48 -1.28
N ASP A 29 8.47 1.60 -0.64
CA ASP A 29 9.65 2.39 -0.97
C ASP A 29 10.94 1.89 -0.28
N SER A 30 10.90 0.71 0.36
CA SER A 30 12.09 0.05 0.88
C SER A 30 12.83 -0.70 -0.23
N LYS A 31 14.17 -0.68 -0.18
CA LYS A 31 15.04 -1.24 -1.23
C LYS A 31 14.89 -2.76 -1.47
N ASN A 32 14.22 -3.49 -0.57
CA ASN A 32 14.16 -4.96 -0.56
C ASN A 32 12.75 -5.54 -0.77
N SER A 33 11.80 -4.73 -1.22
CA SER A 33 10.37 -5.11 -1.23
C SER A 33 9.93 -6.00 -2.40
N LYS A 34 10.62 -5.91 -3.55
CA LYS A 34 10.19 -6.55 -4.81
C LYS A 34 10.18 -8.08 -4.77
N ASP A 35 11.07 -8.70 -3.99
CA ASP A 35 11.20 -10.16 -3.96
C ASP A 35 10.15 -10.85 -3.05
N ASN A 36 9.50 -10.10 -2.16
CA ASN A 36 8.64 -10.68 -1.13
C ASN A 36 7.19 -10.97 -1.57
N PHE A 37 6.77 -10.41 -2.71
CA PHE A 37 5.38 -10.40 -3.19
C PHE A 37 5.26 -10.93 -4.63
N ILE A 38 5.88 -12.09 -4.88
CA ILE A 38 5.77 -12.80 -6.15
C ILE A 38 4.29 -12.95 -6.54
N GLY A 39 3.93 -12.52 -7.76
CA GLY A 39 2.57 -12.56 -8.28
C GLY A 39 1.78 -11.25 -8.16
N PHE A 40 2.31 -10.24 -7.46
CA PHE A 40 1.71 -8.92 -7.37
C PHE A 40 2.63 -7.83 -7.91
N THR A 41 2.04 -6.75 -8.42
CA THR A 41 2.80 -5.55 -8.78
C THR A 41 3.22 -4.81 -7.52
N VAL A 42 4.52 -4.54 -7.39
CA VAL A 42 5.09 -3.67 -6.34
C VAL A 42 5.64 -2.42 -7.00
N ILE A 43 5.11 -1.26 -6.62
CA ILE A 43 5.61 0.07 -6.98
C ILE A 43 6.45 0.62 -5.82
N ASP A 44 7.55 1.28 -6.17
CA ASP A 44 8.62 1.68 -5.24
C ASP A 44 8.76 3.20 -5.08
N SER A 45 7.85 3.97 -5.67
CA SER A 45 7.86 5.42 -5.64
C SER A 45 6.49 5.99 -5.28
N LEU A 46 6.49 7.11 -4.55
CA LEU A 46 5.28 7.81 -4.15
C LEU A 46 4.55 8.41 -5.36
N GLU A 47 5.29 8.84 -6.38
CA GLU A 47 4.74 9.37 -7.62
C GLU A 47 3.94 8.29 -8.38
N LEU A 48 4.49 7.07 -8.48
CA LEU A 48 3.78 5.94 -9.08
C LEU A 48 2.56 5.55 -8.25
N ALA A 49 2.65 5.61 -6.92
CA ALA A 49 1.53 5.32 -6.03
C ALA A 49 0.41 6.32 -6.21
N LYS A 50 0.75 7.61 -6.31
CA LYS A 50 -0.21 8.69 -6.54
C LYS A 50 -0.89 8.54 -7.89
N LYS A 51 -0.11 8.30 -8.94
CA LYS A 51 -0.64 8.08 -10.28
C LYS A 51 -1.61 6.89 -10.31
N TYR A 52 -1.23 5.77 -9.72
CA TYR A 52 -2.09 4.58 -9.65
C TYR A 52 -3.39 4.87 -8.89
N PHE A 53 -3.32 5.57 -7.75
CA PHE A 53 -4.48 5.98 -6.98
C PHE A 53 -5.39 6.91 -7.80
N ASP A 54 -4.84 7.94 -8.44
CA ASP A 54 -5.65 8.87 -9.24
C ASP A 54 -6.37 8.17 -10.40
N ASP A 55 -5.66 7.29 -11.10
CA ASP A 55 -6.13 6.65 -12.34
C ASP A 55 -7.07 5.46 -12.08
N LYS A 56 -6.86 4.70 -11.00
CA LYS A 56 -7.48 3.37 -10.84
C LYS A 56 -8.24 3.17 -9.53
N GLU A 57 -7.90 3.85 -8.43
CA GLU A 57 -8.34 3.45 -7.09
C GLU A 57 -8.57 4.62 -6.15
N LYS A 58 -9.71 4.68 -5.44
CA LYS A 58 -9.98 5.76 -4.48
C LYS A 58 -9.73 5.39 -3.02
N TYR A 59 -9.26 4.17 -2.77
CA TYR A 59 -9.00 3.65 -1.43
C TYR A 59 -7.62 2.99 -1.35
N PHE A 60 -6.98 3.17 -0.20
CA PHE A 60 -5.74 2.49 0.12
C PHE A 60 -5.81 1.82 1.50
N CYS A 61 -4.99 0.80 1.71
CA CYS A 61 -4.82 0.11 2.98
C CYS A 61 -3.35 0.18 3.40
N ILE A 62 -3.08 0.17 4.71
CA ILE A 62 -1.72 0.11 5.26
C ILE A 62 -1.50 -1.27 5.88
N ALA A 63 -0.58 -2.04 5.29
CA ALA A 63 -0.31 -3.42 5.62
C ALA A 63 1.08 -3.59 6.27
N THR A 64 1.25 -2.99 7.45
CA THR A 64 2.43 -3.18 8.30
C THR A 64 2.03 -3.49 9.74
N GLY A 65 2.81 -4.34 10.41
CA GLY A 65 2.55 -4.74 11.80
C GLY A 65 3.00 -3.71 12.85
N SER A 66 3.87 -2.76 12.48
CA SER A 66 4.42 -1.77 13.42
C SER A 66 3.56 -0.49 13.45
N PRO A 67 3.08 -0.04 14.63
CA PRO A 67 2.35 1.23 14.75
C PRO A 67 3.12 2.44 14.20
N ASN A 68 4.44 2.49 14.46
CA ASN A 68 5.28 3.57 13.94
C ASN A 68 5.36 3.53 12.41
N SER A 69 5.51 2.35 11.82
CA SER A 69 5.52 2.19 10.37
C SER A 69 4.16 2.56 9.76
N LYS A 70 3.05 2.25 10.45
CA LYS A 70 1.71 2.67 10.01
C LYS A 70 1.61 4.19 9.94
N PHE A 71 2.04 4.89 11.00
CA PHE A 71 2.03 6.35 11.03
C PHE A 71 2.89 6.94 9.92
N ILE A 72 4.13 6.47 9.76
CA ILE A 72 5.05 6.95 8.73
C ILE A 72 4.48 6.74 7.32
N LEU A 73 3.98 5.54 7.01
CA LEU A 73 3.40 5.25 5.70
C LEU A 73 2.14 6.08 5.45
N ASN A 74 1.26 6.21 6.45
CA ASN A 74 0.07 7.04 6.34
C ASN A 74 0.45 8.48 5.99
N SER A 75 1.37 9.09 6.76
CA SER A 75 1.83 10.45 6.52
C SER A 75 2.46 10.62 5.14
N LYS A 76 3.28 9.67 4.68
CA LYS A 76 3.87 9.73 3.32
C LYS A 76 2.80 9.78 2.24
N LEU A 77 1.80 8.89 2.33
CA LEU A 77 0.73 8.78 1.35
C LEU A 77 -0.16 10.01 1.36
N THR A 78 -0.66 10.42 2.54
CA THR A 78 -1.56 11.58 2.63
C THR A 78 -0.85 12.89 2.26
N ASN A 79 0.42 13.07 2.60
CA ASN A 79 1.21 14.23 2.15
C ASN A 79 1.41 14.29 0.63
N THR A 80 1.29 13.15 -0.06
CA THR A 80 1.34 13.07 -1.53
C THR A 80 -0.06 13.24 -2.15
N GLY A 81 -1.10 13.41 -1.32
CA GLY A 81 -2.50 13.49 -1.74
C GLY A 81 -3.15 12.13 -2.02
N ILE A 82 -2.57 11.04 -1.52
CA ILE A 82 -3.16 9.70 -1.55
C ILE A 82 -4.05 9.57 -0.31
N GLY A 83 -5.35 9.75 -0.53
CA GLY A 83 -6.36 9.81 0.52
C GLY A 83 -6.30 11.09 1.35
N GLU A 84 -7.29 11.25 2.23
CA GLU A 84 -7.38 12.38 3.15
C GLU A 84 -7.09 11.92 4.58
N THR A 85 -6.25 12.66 5.29
CA THR A 85 -6.20 12.55 6.76
C THR A 85 -7.44 13.27 7.29
N VAL A 86 -8.45 12.53 7.72
CA VAL A 86 -9.56 13.09 8.49
C VAL A 86 -9.01 13.40 9.89
N THR A 87 -8.49 14.61 10.08
CA THR A 87 -8.20 15.14 11.41
C THR A 87 -9.50 15.69 11.98
N ASN A 88 -10.11 14.95 12.91
CA ASN A 88 -11.19 15.46 13.76
C ASN A 88 -10.66 16.50 14.75
#